data_AF-A0A2V7XA81-F1
#
_entry.id   AF-A0A2V7XA81-F1
#
_cell.length_a   1.000
_cell.length_b   1.000
_cell.length_c   1.000
_cell.angle_alpha   90.00
_cell.angle_beta   90.00
_cell.angle_gamma   90.00
#
_symmetry.space_group_name_H-M   'P 1'
#
loop_
_entity.id
_entity.type
_entity.pdbx_description
1 polymer ?
#
loop_
_entity_poly.entity_id
_entity_poly.type
_entity_poly.pdbx_seq_one_letter_code
_entity_poly.pdbx_strand_id
1 'polypeptide(L)'
;MDCARARSDGPWWHSRGSGGRSACKCMINRNRIANQPRRSRRSERGFTMDIRGRLSLHQVTSLHARIQAPPGNSSMSDARQQAEDHYYAALDLMAEGQLEQAVARYREALLSDPTFTEAMHGLARALQDLQRYDEAIEVAQKIAEVDPDDVLAHTSLSVLYQKKGMIPEAEAEGAKARVLGWKQQLKQGGG
;
A
#
# COMPACT_ATOMS: atom_id res chain seq x y z
N MET A 1 55.79 0.45 0.78
CA MET A 1 56.75 -0.67 0.70
C MET A 1 56.00 -1.94 1.09
N ASP A 2 54.92 -2.34 0.43
CA ASP A 2 54.66 -2.75 -0.97
C ASP A 2 54.76 -4.26 -1.24
N CYS A 3 53.88 -4.67 -2.16
CA CYS A 3 53.74 -5.96 -2.86
C CYS A 3 52.97 -7.07 -2.09
N ALA A 4 51.69 -7.37 -2.32
CA ALA A 4 50.90 -7.65 -3.55
C ALA A 4 51.12 -9.05 -4.19
N ARG A 5 50.09 -9.91 -4.03
CA ARG A 5 49.33 -10.66 -5.07
C ARG A 5 50.07 -11.40 -6.21
N ALA A 6 49.83 -12.72 -6.32
CA ALA A 6 49.54 -13.51 -7.55
C ALA A 6 49.45 -15.01 -7.13
N ARG A 7 48.41 -15.83 -7.36
CA ARG A 7 47.67 -16.31 -8.56
C ARG A 7 48.54 -16.97 -9.64
N SER A 8 48.37 -18.29 -9.77
CA SER A 8 48.44 -19.13 -10.98
C SER A 8 48.48 -20.60 -10.52
N ASP A 9 48.04 -21.65 -11.19
CA ASP A 9 47.16 -21.96 -12.32
C ASP A 9 47.00 -23.51 -12.28
N GLY A 10 45.98 -24.10 -12.93
CA GLY A 10 45.81 -25.57 -13.09
C GLY A 10 46.88 -26.23 -13.99
N PRO A 11 46.68 -27.39 -14.68
CA PRO A 11 45.44 -28.18 -14.89
C PRO A 11 45.57 -29.75 -14.89
N TRP A 12 44.42 -30.44 -14.71
CA TRP A 12 43.88 -31.69 -15.35
C TRP A 12 44.81 -32.91 -15.69
N TRP A 13 44.49 -34.20 -15.44
CA TRP A 13 43.34 -35.03 -15.86
C TRP A 13 43.28 -36.44 -15.19
N HIS A 14 42.04 -36.96 -15.04
CA HIS A 14 41.54 -38.38 -15.07
C HIS A 14 41.98 -39.42 -14.00
N SER A 15 41.17 -40.41 -13.57
CA SER A 15 39.88 -40.97 -14.03
C SER A 15 39.24 -41.87 -12.94
N ARG A 16 37.88 -41.88 -12.89
CA ARG A 16 36.92 -42.98 -12.56
C ARG A 16 37.02 -43.69 -11.19
N GLY A 17 35.96 -44.09 -10.50
CA GLY A 17 34.49 -44.14 -10.61
C GLY A 17 34.00 -44.52 -9.19
N SER A 18 32.74 -44.66 -8.78
CA SER A 18 31.48 -44.93 -9.45
C SER A 18 30.38 -44.94 -8.38
N GLY A 19 29.20 -44.41 -8.69
CA GLY A 19 27.92 -44.93 -8.18
C GLY A 19 27.32 -44.21 -6.97
N GLY A 20 26.10 -43.69 -7.13
CA GLY A 20 25.25 -43.40 -5.96
C GLY A 20 24.15 -42.33 -6.06
N ARG A 21 23.43 -42.24 -7.19
CA ARG A 21 22.04 -41.75 -7.35
C ARG A 21 21.49 -40.67 -6.40
N SER A 22 21.29 -39.48 -6.98
CA SER A 22 20.45 -38.37 -6.54
C SER A 22 19.02 -38.81 -6.17
N ALA A 23 18.60 -38.48 -4.95
CA ALA A 23 17.21 -38.58 -4.51
C ALA A 23 16.44 -37.30 -4.90
N CYS A 24 15.79 -37.32 -6.07
CA CYS A 24 14.73 -36.37 -6.39
C CYS A 24 13.53 -36.64 -5.49
N LYS A 25 13.31 -35.74 -4.53
CA LYS A 25 12.18 -35.74 -3.60
C LYS A 25 10.94 -35.20 -4.34
N CYS A 26 10.30 -36.06 -5.12
CA CYS A 26 8.98 -35.80 -5.69
C CYS A 26 7.95 -36.65 -4.94
N MET A 27 7.54 -36.16 -3.76
CA MET A 27 6.39 -36.73 -3.05
C MET A 27 5.13 -36.29 -3.78
N ILE A 28 4.70 -37.11 -4.73
CA ILE A 28 3.32 -37.14 -5.21
C ILE A 28 2.47 -37.65 -4.04
N ASN A 29 1.93 -36.74 -3.25
CA ASN A 29 0.88 -37.07 -2.30
C ASN A 29 -0.43 -37.26 -3.07
N ARG A 30 -0.71 -38.52 -3.42
CA ARG A 30 -2.02 -38.97 -3.92
C ARG A 30 -3.05 -38.86 -2.78
N ASN A 31 -3.58 -37.67 -2.53
CA ASN A 31 -4.85 -37.57 -1.82
C ASN A 31 -5.98 -37.60 -2.84
N ARG A 32 -6.54 -38.80 -2.93
CA ARG A 32 -7.53 -39.28 -3.87
C ARG A 32 -8.84 -38.52 -3.63
N ILE A 33 -9.22 -37.71 -4.61
CA ILE A 33 -10.54 -37.08 -4.74
C ILE A 33 -11.56 -38.21 -4.89
N ALA A 34 -12.26 -38.53 -3.81
CA ALA A 34 -13.31 -39.54 -3.80
C ALA A 34 -14.51 -39.03 -3.00
N ASN A 35 -15.32 -38.15 -3.60
CA ASN A 35 -16.75 -38.14 -3.31
C ASN A 35 -17.54 -37.44 -4.44
N GLN A 36 -17.92 -38.20 -5.46
CA GLN A 36 -18.95 -37.83 -6.44
C GLN A 36 -20.08 -38.85 -6.29
N PRO A 37 -21.24 -38.50 -5.71
CA PRO A 37 -22.41 -39.35 -5.83
C PRO A 37 -23.10 -39.09 -7.18
N ARG A 38 -22.96 -40.13 -8.02
CA ARG A 38 -23.82 -40.57 -9.13
C ARG A 38 -25.10 -39.76 -9.38
N ARG A 39 -25.12 -39.12 -10.55
CA ARG A 39 -26.33 -38.91 -11.36
C ARG A 39 -27.09 -40.22 -11.50
N SER A 40 -28.31 -40.30 -10.99
CA SER A 40 -29.32 -41.21 -11.53
C SER A 40 -30.74 -40.76 -11.18
N ARG A 41 -31.59 -40.74 -12.22
CA ARG A 41 -33.07 -40.78 -12.21
C ARG A 41 -33.73 -39.49 -11.71
N ARG A 42 -34.23 -38.62 -12.59
CA ARG A 42 -35.53 -38.77 -13.30
C ARG A 42 -36.59 -39.38 -12.37
N SER A 43 -37.15 -38.53 -11.51
CA SER A 43 -38.48 -38.71 -10.94
C SER A 43 -39.33 -37.54 -11.40
N GLU A 44 -40.36 -37.89 -12.16
CA GLU A 44 -41.39 -37.02 -12.67
C GLU A 44 -42.04 -36.27 -11.52
N ARG A 45 -41.88 -34.94 -11.47
CA ARG A 45 -42.78 -34.09 -10.69
C ARG A 45 -43.88 -33.65 -11.64
N GLY A 46 -45.02 -34.34 -11.52
CA GLY A 46 -46.25 -34.03 -12.21
C GLY A 46 -46.62 -32.57 -11.98
N PHE A 47 -46.65 -31.81 -13.06
CA PHE A 47 -47.21 -30.48 -13.11
C PHE A 47 -48.71 -30.66 -13.39
N THR A 48 -49.53 -30.71 -12.34
CA THR A 48 -50.99 -30.69 -12.52
C THR A 48 -51.40 -29.24 -12.78
N MET A 49 -51.75 -28.98 -14.02
CA MET A 49 -52.31 -27.72 -14.51
C MET A 49 -53.75 -27.60 -14.02
N ASP A 50 -54.03 -26.66 -13.11
CA ASP A 50 -55.41 -26.30 -12.78
C ASP A 50 -55.89 -25.20 -13.74
N ILE A 51 -56.95 -25.52 -14.47
CA ILE A 51 -57.63 -24.66 -15.43
C ILE A 51 -58.86 -24.10 -14.73
N ARG A 52 -58.71 -23.07 -13.89
CA ARG A 52 -59.78 -22.13 -13.49
C ARG A 52 -59.23 -20.95 -12.67
N GLY A 53 -59.08 -19.83 -13.38
CA GLY A 53 -59.56 -18.51 -12.94
C GLY A 53 -59.01 -17.91 -11.64
N ARG A 54 -58.13 -16.90 -11.78
CA ARG A 54 -58.45 -15.47 -11.54
C ARG A 54 -57.13 -14.69 -11.45
N LEU A 55 -56.74 -14.04 -12.55
CA LEU A 55 -55.66 -13.05 -12.57
C LEU A 55 -56.10 -11.84 -11.75
N SER A 56 -55.56 -11.68 -10.54
CA SER A 56 -55.59 -10.41 -9.82
C SER A 56 -54.41 -9.57 -10.32
N LEU A 57 -54.72 -8.55 -11.11
CA LEU A 57 -53.81 -7.49 -11.51
C LEU A 57 -53.60 -6.51 -10.33
N HIS A 58 -52.40 -5.94 -10.28
CA HIS A 58 -51.90 -4.88 -9.38
C HIS A 58 -51.23 -5.27 -8.06
N GLN A 59 -50.13 -6.04 -8.15
CA GLN A 59 -48.89 -5.73 -7.40
C GLN A 59 -47.66 -6.02 -8.29
N VAL A 60 -47.64 -5.40 -9.48
CA VAL A 60 -46.43 -5.37 -10.33
C VAL A 60 -46.14 -3.91 -10.66
N THR A 61 -45.97 -3.07 -9.64
CA THR A 61 -45.17 -1.86 -9.81
C THR A 61 -43.72 -2.30 -9.79
N SER A 62 -43.24 -2.48 -11.02
CA SER A 62 -41.86 -2.68 -11.42
C SER A 62 -40.85 -2.46 -10.32
N LEU A 63 -40.26 -3.58 -9.93
CA LEU A 63 -38.82 -3.77 -9.83
C LEU A 63 -38.12 -3.04 -10.99
N HIS A 64 -38.02 -1.71 -10.94
CA HIS A 64 -36.95 -1.00 -11.63
C HIS A 64 -35.71 -1.34 -10.84
N ALA A 65 -35.18 -2.51 -11.21
CA ALA A 65 -33.85 -2.96 -10.92
C ALA A 65 -32.96 -1.73 -10.94
N ARG A 66 -32.37 -1.45 -9.78
CA ARG A 66 -31.16 -0.66 -9.67
C ARG A 66 -30.26 -1.11 -10.80
N ILE A 67 -30.16 -0.29 -11.84
CA ILE A 67 -29.03 -0.34 -12.75
C ILE A 67 -27.87 0.07 -11.85
N GLN A 68 -27.31 -0.90 -11.13
CA GLN A 68 -25.93 -0.85 -10.70
C GLN A 68 -25.17 -0.86 -12.01
N ALA A 69 -24.96 0.35 -12.52
CA ALA A 69 -23.99 0.60 -13.56
C ALA A 69 -22.69 -0.10 -13.11
N PRO A 70 -22.00 -0.80 -14.03
CA PRO A 70 -20.71 -1.38 -13.67
C PRO A 70 -19.82 -0.27 -13.10
N PRO A 71 -19.10 -0.46 -11.98
CA PRO A 71 -18.12 0.51 -11.52
C PRO A 71 -16.96 0.52 -12.52
N GLY A 72 -17.14 1.23 -13.62
CA GLY A 72 -16.16 1.45 -14.66
C GLY A 72 -15.59 2.85 -14.48
N ASN A 73 -14.34 2.91 -14.01
CA ASN A 73 -13.47 4.09 -13.86
C ASN A 73 -13.61 5.00 -12.61
N SER A 74 -14.70 4.94 -11.83
CA SER A 74 -14.90 5.86 -10.69
C SER A 74 -14.17 5.47 -9.40
N SER A 75 -13.76 4.21 -9.25
CA SER A 75 -13.26 3.69 -7.97
C SER A 75 -11.93 4.32 -7.47
N MET A 76 -11.07 4.80 -8.37
CA MET A 76 -9.81 5.48 -8.00
C MET A 76 -10.05 6.96 -7.68
N SER A 77 -10.93 7.64 -8.43
CA SER A 77 -11.32 9.02 -8.11
C SER A 77 -12.09 9.08 -6.80
N ASP A 78 -12.92 8.08 -6.52
CA ASP A 78 -13.69 8.01 -5.28
C ASP A 78 -12.78 7.75 -4.06
N ALA A 79 -11.75 6.91 -4.21
CA ALA A 79 -10.78 6.65 -3.15
C ALA A 79 -9.90 7.88 -2.86
N ARG A 80 -9.44 8.56 -3.91
CA ARG A 80 -8.71 9.82 -3.77
C ARG A 80 -9.59 10.92 -3.15
N GLN A 81 -10.83 11.06 -3.60
CA GLN A 81 -11.76 12.02 -3.03
C GLN A 81 -12.01 11.75 -1.55
N GLN A 82 -12.22 10.48 -1.16
CA GLN A 82 -12.34 10.10 0.25
C GLN A 82 -11.09 10.47 1.04
N ALA A 83 -9.89 10.27 0.49
CA ALA A 83 -8.65 10.68 1.15
C ALA A 83 -8.57 12.21 1.35
N GLU A 84 -8.98 12.99 0.34
CA GLU A 84 -9.04 14.45 0.41
C GLU A 84 -10.06 14.92 1.45
N ASP A 85 -11.25 14.31 1.51
CA ASP A 85 -12.29 14.64 2.49
C ASP A 85 -11.79 14.41 3.93
N HIS A 86 -11.14 13.26 4.18
CA HIS A 86 -10.51 12.96 5.47
C HIS A 86 -9.37 13.93 5.80
N TYR A 87 -8.59 14.36 4.79
CA TYR A 87 -7.51 15.34 4.96
C TYR A 87 -8.04 16.72 5.36
N TYR A 88 -9.09 17.23 4.71
CA TYR A 88 -9.70 18.51 5.09
C TYR A 88 -10.32 18.45 6.48
N ALA A 89 -11.01 17.35 6.83
CA ALA A 89 -11.50 17.15 8.19
C ALA A 89 -10.36 17.13 9.23
N ALA A 90 -9.20 16.56 8.89
CA ALA A 90 -8.02 16.60 9.75
C ALA A 90 -7.46 18.03 9.93
N LEU A 91 -7.47 18.85 8.88
CA LEU A 91 -7.05 20.25 8.95
C LEU A 91 -7.96 21.07 9.87
N ASP A 92 -9.28 20.87 9.80
CA ASP A 92 -10.23 21.53 10.69
C ASP A 92 -9.97 21.16 12.15
N LEU A 93 -9.73 19.87 12.43
CA LEU A 93 -9.37 19.38 13.77
C LEU A 93 -8.02 19.94 14.26
N MET A 94 -7.04 20.11 13.37
CA MET A 94 -5.77 20.77 13.69
C MET A 94 -6.00 22.23 14.09
N ALA A 95 -6.89 22.95 13.40
CA ALA A 95 -7.23 24.32 13.72
C ALA A 95 -7.98 24.45 15.06
N GLU A 96 -8.80 23.45 15.41
CA GLU A 96 -9.46 23.35 16.71
C GLU A 96 -8.53 22.89 17.86
N GLY A 97 -7.30 22.47 17.55
CA GLY A 97 -6.33 21.96 18.52
C GLY A 97 -6.58 20.52 18.95
N GLN A 98 -7.48 19.79 18.26
CA GLN A 98 -7.80 18.39 18.54
C GLN A 98 -6.80 17.45 17.84
N LEU A 99 -5.54 17.52 18.25
CA LEU A 99 -4.41 16.88 17.58
C LEU A 99 -4.54 15.35 17.46
N GLU A 100 -5.01 14.66 18.50
CA GLU A 100 -5.19 13.20 18.45
C GLU A 100 -6.25 12.76 17.43
N GLN A 101 -7.33 13.53 17.31
CA GLN A 101 -8.38 13.26 16.33
C GLN A 101 -7.91 13.58 14.92
N ALA A 102 -7.14 14.65 14.75
CA ALA A 102 -6.50 14.97 13.47
C ALA A 102 -5.58 13.83 13.01
N VAL A 103 -4.75 13.27 13.90
CA VAL A 103 -3.90 12.10 13.59
C VAL A 103 -4.74 10.92 13.11
N ALA A 104 -5.89 10.65 13.74
CA ALA A 104 -6.78 9.58 13.30
C ALA A 104 -7.32 9.84 11.89
N ARG A 105 -7.77 11.06 11.59
CA ARG A 105 -8.27 11.45 10.26
C ARG A 105 -7.19 11.41 9.18
N TYR A 106 -5.96 11.86 9.48
CA TYR A 106 -4.86 11.70 8.53
C TYR A 106 -4.54 10.23 8.26
N ARG A 107 -4.61 9.34 9.26
CA ARG A 107 -4.44 7.90 9.04
C ARG A 107 -5.56 7.33 8.16
N GLU A 108 -6.81 7.75 8.36
CA GLU A 108 -7.94 7.38 7.48
C GLU A 108 -7.70 7.85 6.05
N ALA A 109 -7.21 9.07 5.85
CA ALA A 109 -6.85 9.57 4.52
C ALA A 109 -5.80 8.68 3.83
N LEU A 110 -4.77 8.25 4.57
CA LEU A 110 -3.72 7.37 4.06
C LEU A 110 -4.17 5.91 3.86
N LEU A 111 -5.23 5.47 4.53
CA LEU A 111 -5.86 4.17 4.24
C LEU A 111 -6.59 4.19 2.90
N SER A 112 -7.20 5.33 2.55
CA SER A 112 -7.89 5.53 1.27
C SER A 112 -6.90 5.75 0.12
N ASP A 113 -5.88 6.59 0.32
CA ASP A 113 -4.78 6.81 -0.63
C ASP A 113 -3.41 6.79 0.10
N PRO A 114 -2.68 5.65 0.04
CA PRO A 114 -1.36 5.54 0.65
C PRO A 114 -0.28 6.43 0.03
N THR A 115 -0.54 6.99 -1.15
CA THR A 115 0.39 7.86 -1.89
C THR A 115 0.12 9.35 -1.67
N PHE A 116 -0.84 9.68 -0.80
CA PHE A 116 -1.22 11.06 -0.58
C PHE A 116 -0.21 11.80 0.32
N THR A 117 0.82 12.35 -0.31
CA THR A 117 1.95 13.02 0.35
C THR A 117 1.53 14.15 1.29
N GLU A 118 0.52 14.95 0.92
CA GLU A 118 0.06 16.06 1.78
C GLU A 118 -0.55 15.57 3.10
N ALA A 119 -1.28 14.45 3.08
CA ALA A 119 -1.78 13.83 4.31
C ALA A 119 -0.64 13.25 5.16
N MET A 120 0.44 12.76 4.55
CA MET A 120 1.63 12.32 5.28
C MET A 120 2.35 13.49 5.97
N HIS A 121 2.49 14.63 5.28
CA HIS A 121 3.05 15.86 5.87
C HIS A 121 2.19 16.37 7.02
N GLY A 122 0.87 16.40 6.83
CA GLY A 122 -0.10 16.76 7.87
C GLY A 122 -0.01 15.84 9.09
N LEU A 123 0.11 14.52 8.87
CA LEU A 123 0.28 13.53 9.94
C LEU A 123 1.59 13.76 10.71
N ALA A 124 2.72 13.97 10.00
CA ALA A 124 4.01 14.21 10.63
C ALA A 124 3.99 15.49 11.49
N ARG A 125 3.34 16.55 11.00
CA ARG A 125 3.12 17.80 11.75
C ARG A 125 2.28 17.56 13.00
N ALA A 126 1.13 16.89 12.88
CA ALA A 126 0.27 16.60 14.02
C ALA A 126 0.98 15.76 15.10
N LEU A 127 1.78 14.76 14.69
CA LEU A 127 2.59 13.95 15.59
C LEU A 127 3.72 14.76 16.26
N GLN A 128 4.32 15.71 15.53
CA GLN A 128 5.32 16.63 16.10
C GLN A 128 4.72 17.51 17.19
N ASP A 129 3.51 18.04 16.97
CA ASP A 129 2.81 18.89 17.92
C ASP A 129 2.37 18.08 19.17
N LEU A 130 2.06 16.79 19.00
CA LEU A 130 1.86 15.81 20.08
C LEU A 130 3.15 15.34 20.76
N GLN A 131 4.32 15.84 20.34
CA GLN A 131 5.64 15.41 20.81
C GLN A 131 5.95 13.92 20.61
N ARG A 132 5.24 13.25 19.69
CA ARG A 132 5.45 11.84 19.32
C ARG A 132 6.49 11.76 18.21
N TYR A 133 7.73 12.15 18.55
CA TYR A 133 8.81 12.32 17.57
C TYR A 133 9.19 11.03 16.86
N ASP A 134 9.13 9.87 17.53
CA ASP A 134 9.47 8.58 16.92
C ASP A 134 8.54 8.23 15.75
N GLU A 135 7.23 8.33 15.96
CA GLU A 135 6.24 8.09 14.90
C GLU A 135 6.31 9.15 13.80
N ALA A 136 6.57 10.42 14.15
CA ALA A 136 6.74 11.48 13.18
C ALA A 136 7.94 11.22 12.25
N ILE A 137 9.05 10.69 12.80
CA ILE A 137 10.24 10.31 12.02
C ILE A 137 9.89 9.18 11.05
N GLU A 138 9.17 8.15 11.49
CA GLU A 138 8.73 7.06 10.59
C GLU A 138 7.88 7.57 9.43
N VAL A 139 6.94 8.49 9.70
CA VAL A 139 6.10 9.08 8.66
C VAL A 139 6.95 9.91 7.69
N ALA A 140 7.82 10.78 8.19
CA ALA A 140 8.65 11.62 7.34
C ALA A 140 9.69 10.81 6.52
N GLN A 141 10.18 9.68 7.06
CA GLN A 141 11.01 8.74 6.30
C GLN A 141 10.23 8.14 5.13
N LYS A 142 8.97 7.73 5.34
CA LYS A 142 8.12 7.24 4.24
C LYS A 142 7.91 8.31 3.15
N ILE A 143 7.80 9.59 3.52
CA ILE A 143 7.71 10.67 2.52
C ILE A 143 8.99 10.71 1.68
N ALA A 144 10.16 10.64 2.31
CA ALA A 144 11.44 10.61 1.61
C ALA A 144 11.64 9.33 0.76
N GLU A 145 10.95 8.23 1.08
CA GLU A 145 10.91 7.03 0.23
C GLU A 145 10.01 7.21 -0.99
N VAL A 146 8.88 7.92 -0.85
CA VAL A 146 7.95 8.21 -1.95
C VAL A 146 8.51 9.27 -2.88
N ASP A 147 9.03 10.37 -2.34
CA ASP A 147 9.71 11.43 -3.07
C ASP A 147 11.05 11.77 -2.42
N PRO A 148 12.16 11.20 -2.93
CA PRO A 148 13.51 11.49 -2.44
C PRO A 148 13.99 12.92 -2.73
N ASP A 149 13.33 13.66 -3.62
CA ASP A 149 13.67 15.04 -3.95
C ASP A 149 12.83 16.05 -3.13
N ASP A 150 11.96 15.58 -2.21
CA ASP A 150 11.12 16.44 -1.36
C ASP A 150 11.93 17.13 -0.26
N VAL A 151 12.13 18.44 -0.46
CA VAL A 151 12.84 19.33 0.47
C VAL A 151 12.13 19.40 1.83
N LEU A 152 10.80 19.37 1.86
CA LEU A 152 10.00 19.46 3.08
C LEU A 152 10.14 18.21 3.94
N ALA A 153 10.24 17.03 3.32
CA ALA A 153 10.44 15.77 4.03
C ALA A 153 11.78 15.76 4.79
N HIS A 154 12.87 16.10 4.11
CA HIS A 154 14.20 16.18 4.72
C HIS A 154 14.31 17.29 5.78
N THR A 155 13.62 18.42 5.57
CA THR A 155 13.54 19.50 6.56
C THR A 155 12.81 19.03 7.81
N SER A 156 11.67 18.35 7.65
CA SER A 156 10.88 17.80 8.75
C SER A 156 11.69 16.76 9.54
N LEU A 157 12.38 15.83 8.84
CA LEU A 157 13.29 14.87 9.48
C LEU A 157 14.38 15.54 10.31
N SER A 158 15.04 16.57 9.75
CA SER A 158 16.07 17.33 10.47
C SER A 158 15.54 17.93 11.76
N VAL A 159 14.36 18.56 11.71
CA VAL A 159 13.72 19.16 12.90
C VAL A 159 13.35 18.10 13.93
N LEU A 160 12.78 16.97 13.49
CA LEU A 160 12.39 15.88 14.38
C LEU A 160 13.60 15.24 15.08
N TYR A 161 14.69 15.00 14.35
CA TYR A 161 15.93 14.50 14.94
C TYR A 161 16.54 15.49 15.94
N GLN A 162 16.49 16.80 15.67
CA GLN A 162 16.92 17.82 16.65
C GLN A 162 16.08 17.76 17.93
N LYS A 163 14.75 17.66 17.81
CA LYS A 163 13.84 17.54 18.96
C LYS A 163 14.11 16.29 19.79
N LYS A 164 14.52 15.19 19.14
CA LYS A 164 14.92 13.93 19.79
C LYS A 164 16.34 13.98 20.40
N GLY A 165 17.15 14.98 20.06
CA GLY A 165 18.55 15.11 20.51
C GLY A 165 19.56 14.36 19.63
N MET A 166 19.14 13.85 18.47
CA MET A 166 19.98 13.17 17.47
C MET A 166 20.58 14.21 16.52
N ILE A 167 21.52 15.02 17.05
CA ILE A 167 22.12 16.14 16.32
C ILE A 167 22.87 15.71 15.04
N PRO A 168 23.69 14.65 15.01
CA PRO A 168 24.44 14.32 13.78
C PRO A 168 23.54 13.87 12.63
N GLU A 169 22.49 13.09 12.92
CA GLU A 169 21.49 12.69 11.92
C GLU A 169 20.69 13.90 11.42
N ALA A 170 20.35 14.83 12.32
CA ALA A 170 19.65 16.05 11.93
C ALA A 170 20.46 16.93 10.98
N GLU A 171 21.75 17.10 11.22
CA GLU A 171 22.63 17.88 10.35
C GLU A 171 22.79 17.24 8.97
N ALA A 172 22.87 15.90 8.92
CA ALA A 172 22.93 15.16 7.66
C ALA A 172 21.67 15.38 6.82
N GLU A 173 20.48 15.24 7.42
CA GLU A 173 19.21 15.47 6.72
C GLU A 173 19.02 16.95 6.34
N GLY A 174 19.39 17.88 7.22
CA GLY A 174 19.35 19.32 6.93
C GLY A 174 20.33 19.73 5.82
N ALA A 175 21.46 19.04 5.68
CA ALA A 175 22.37 19.23 4.55
C ALA A 175 21.75 18.76 3.23
N LYS A 176 21.10 17.59 3.23
CA LYS A 176 20.36 17.09 2.05
C LYS A 176 19.28 18.07 1.63
N ALA A 177 18.46 18.55 2.58
CA ALA A 177 17.41 19.53 2.30
C ALA A 177 17.95 20.79 1.62
N ARG A 178 19.09 21.34 2.07
CA ARG A 178 19.73 22.51 1.44
C ARG A 178 20.19 22.22 0.02
N VAL A 179 20.82 21.06 -0.22
CA VAL A 179 21.29 20.66 -1.55
C VAL A 179 20.11 20.48 -2.51
N LEU A 180 19.04 19.82 -2.06
CA LEU A 180 17.82 19.63 -2.84
C LEU A 180 17.10 20.96 -3.12
N GLY A 181 17.05 21.86 -2.15
CA GLY A 181 16.49 23.20 -2.32
C GLY A 181 17.20 23.99 -3.42
N TRP A 182 18.53 23.97 -3.47
CA TRP A 182 19.30 24.57 -4.57
C TRP A 182 19.03 23.87 -5.92
N LYS A 183 18.96 22.54 -5.94
CA LYS A 183 18.61 21.78 -7.16
C LYS A 183 17.25 22.18 -7.71
N GLN A 184 16.26 22.42 -6.84
CA GLN A 184 14.93 22.84 -7.23
C GLN A 184 14.90 24.27 -7.80
N GLN A 185 15.66 25.20 -7.21
CA GLN A 185 15.80 26.57 -7.73
C GLN A 185 16.39 26.60 -9.14
N LEU A 186 17.43 25.81 -9.41
CA LEU A 186 18.03 25.72 -10.74
C LEU A 186 17.06 25.22 -11.80
N LYS A 187 16.18 24.27 -11.45
CA LYS A 187 15.12 23.80 -12.35
C LYS A 187 14.10 24.91 -12.69
N GLN A 188 13.80 25.80 -11.75
CA GLN A 188 12.81 26.87 -11.94
C GLN A 188 13.36 28.13 -12.60
N GLY A 189 14.66 28.42 -12.43
CA GLY A 189 15.30 29.62 -13.00
C GLY A 189 15.92 29.44 -14.39
N GLY A 190 15.82 28.24 -14.98
CA GLY A 190 16.44 27.90 -16.27
C GLY A 190 15.50 27.94 -17.48
N GLY A 191 14.39 28.67 -17.41
CA GLY A 191 13.38 28.80 -18.48
C GLY A 191 13.54 30.04 -19.34
#